data_AF-A0A1F4Q028-F1
#
_entry.id   AF-A0A1F4Q028-F1
#
_cell.length_a   1.000
_cell.length_b   1.000
_cell.length_c   1.000
_cell.angle_alpha   90.00
_cell.angle_beta   90.00
_cell.angle_gamma   90.00
#
_symmetry.space_group_name_H-M   'P 1'
#
loop_
_entity.id
_entity.type
_entity.pdbx_description
1 polymer ?
#
loop_
_entity_poly.entity_id
_entity_poly.type
_entity_poly.pdbx_seq_one_letter_code
_entity_poly.pdbx_strand_id
1 'polypeptide(L)'
;MKKTKEHETFLLENWGDTAKLINCVNDIEGNMASCLQNEVKARLIESEWWDKKQFEAPMFYSNYSEVGICKKSWKIGTDKWDHVSLWVGKISLDGLMGTADEHPNAGIWSEKIRTKIDKPAKFAETFNLAAEKAKNSFKGIKIESDNDFIFYYELKQSPDEWIEILRKGTFAENIMDAFNNLALFIEPIDRALSEVRRKA
;
A
#
# COMPACT_ATOMS: atom_id res chain seq x y z
N MET A 1 -13.66 45.12 -6.22
CA MET A 1 -14.08 43.82 -5.65
C MET A 1 -14.12 42.80 -6.78
N LYS A 2 -13.49 41.62 -6.60
CA LYS A 2 -13.67 40.51 -7.55
C LYS A 2 -15.10 40.01 -7.41
N LYS A 3 -15.80 39.86 -8.54
CA LYS A 3 -17.15 39.29 -8.59
C LYS A 3 -17.02 37.80 -8.23
N THR A 4 -17.71 37.36 -7.19
CA THR A 4 -17.81 35.94 -6.81
C THR A 4 -18.42 35.16 -7.97
N LYS A 5 -17.86 33.99 -8.28
CA LYS A 5 -18.38 33.13 -9.35
C LYS A 5 -19.72 32.52 -8.93
N GLU A 6 -20.57 32.16 -9.88
CA GLU A 6 -21.94 31.66 -9.58
C GLU A 6 -21.98 30.45 -8.65
N HIS A 7 -21.04 29.51 -8.78
CA HIS A 7 -20.95 28.37 -7.86
C HIS A 7 -20.52 28.77 -6.45
N GLU A 8 -19.66 29.78 -6.30
CA GLU A 8 -19.23 30.29 -5.00
C GLU A 8 -20.42 30.96 -4.28
N THR A 9 -21.21 31.76 -5.01
CA THR A 9 -22.45 32.35 -4.49
C THR A 9 -23.45 31.26 -4.08
N PHE A 10 -23.65 30.24 -4.93
CA PHE A 10 -24.55 29.13 -4.62
C PHE A 10 -24.12 28.37 -3.35
N LEU A 11 -22.83 28.06 -3.20
CA LEU A 11 -22.32 27.36 -2.01
C LEU A 11 -22.47 28.21 -0.74
N LEU A 12 -22.30 29.53 -0.83
CA LEU A 12 -22.50 30.45 0.30
C LEU A 12 -23.97 30.58 0.68
N GLU A 13 -24.87 30.71 -0.30
CA GLU A 13 -26.31 30.78 -0.08
C GLU A 13 -26.88 29.48 0.49
N ASN A 14 -26.26 28.34 0.17
CA ASN A 14 -26.63 27.00 0.62
C ASN A 14 -25.60 26.43 1.61
N TRP A 15 -24.90 27.28 2.36
CA TRP A 15 -23.76 26.85 3.19
C TRP A 15 -24.12 25.77 4.22
N GLY A 16 -25.30 25.86 4.83
CA GLY A 16 -25.77 24.86 5.79
C GLY A 16 -25.93 23.46 5.20
N ASP A 17 -26.45 23.36 3.96
CA ASP A 17 -26.63 22.08 3.28
C ASP A 17 -25.34 21.61 2.61
N THR A 18 -24.50 22.53 2.14
CA THR A 18 -23.14 22.24 1.68
C THR A 18 -22.30 21.62 2.81
N ALA A 19 -22.34 22.20 4.01
CA ALA A 19 -21.63 21.66 5.18
C ALA A 19 -22.14 20.27 5.58
N LYS A 20 -23.46 20.03 5.53
CA LYS A 20 -24.02 18.68 5.75
C LYS A 20 -23.57 17.69 4.70
N LEU A 21 -23.55 18.08 3.43
CA LEU A 21 -23.08 17.22 2.34
C LEU A 21 -21.61 16.85 2.53
N ILE A 22 -20.76 17.82 2.87
CA ILE A 22 -19.34 17.58 3.20
C ILE A 22 -19.22 16.56 4.34
N ASN A 23 -19.99 16.73 5.42
CA ASN A 23 -19.98 15.78 6.53
C ASN A 23 -20.45 14.38 6.11
N CYS A 24 -21.52 14.29 5.30
CA CYS A 24 -22.00 13.01 4.79
C CYS A 24 -20.97 12.31 3.91
N VAL A 25 -20.28 13.07 3.05
CA VAL A 25 -19.17 12.53 2.24
C VAL A 25 -18.09 12.01 3.18
N ASN A 26 -17.55 12.83 4.07
CA ASN A 26 -16.50 12.43 5.02
C ASN A 26 -16.89 11.19 5.85
N ASP A 27 -18.14 11.09 6.30
CA ASP A 27 -18.65 9.92 7.03
C ASP A 27 -18.70 8.67 6.16
N ILE A 28 -19.14 8.78 4.90
CA ILE A 28 -19.13 7.68 3.94
C ILE A 28 -17.69 7.24 3.65
N GLU A 29 -16.78 8.18 3.44
CA GLU A 29 -15.37 7.90 3.19
C GLU A 29 -14.75 7.17 4.38
N GLY A 30 -14.94 7.69 5.60
CA GLY A 30 -14.41 7.09 6.82
C GLY A 30 -14.96 5.69 7.10
N ASN A 31 -16.28 5.50 6.94
CA ASN A 31 -16.92 4.20 7.16
C ASN A 31 -16.53 3.18 6.09
N MET A 32 -16.52 3.58 4.81
CA MET A 32 -16.13 2.70 3.72
C MET A 32 -14.66 2.31 3.84
N ALA A 33 -13.77 3.26 4.15
CA ALA A 33 -12.37 2.98 4.38
C ALA A 33 -12.20 1.94 5.52
N SER A 34 -12.82 2.16 6.68
CA SER A 34 -12.75 1.22 7.82
C SER A 34 -13.29 -0.18 7.48
N CYS A 35 -14.45 -0.27 6.82
CA CYS A 35 -15.04 -1.55 6.41
C CYS A 35 -14.13 -2.32 5.44
N LEU A 36 -13.68 -1.66 4.38
CA LEU A 36 -12.80 -2.27 3.37
C LEU A 36 -11.46 -2.70 3.95
N GLN A 37 -10.89 -1.89 4.85
CA GLN A 37 -9.65 -2.23 5.56
C GLN A 37 -9.81 -3.46 6.44
N ASN A 38 -10.89 -3.55 7.21
CA ASN A 38 -11.11 -4.70 8.10
C ASN A 38 -11.31 -5.98 7.29
N GLU A 39 -11.98 -5.90 6.15
CA GLU A 39 -12.14 -7.04 5.24
C GLU A 39 -10.78 -7.49 4.66
N VAL A 40 -9.95 -6.56 4.18
CA VAL A 40 -8.59 -6.87 3.69
C VAL A 40 -7.76 -7.52 4.80
N LYS A 41 -7.77 -6.98 6.02
CA LYS A 41 -7.05 -7.55 7.16
C LYS A 41 -7.51 -8.98 7.49
N ALA A 42 -8.81 -9.22 7.46
CA ALA A 42 -9.38 -10.55 7.70
C ALA A 42 -8.93 -11.56 6.63
N ARG A 43 -8.97 -11.18 5.35
CA ARG A 43 -8.53 -12.07 4.25
C ARG A 43 -7.01 -12.31 4.25
N LEU A 44 -6.21 -11.31 4.67
CA LEU A 44 -4.75 -11.48 4.82
C LEU A 44 -4.40 -12.58 5.81
N ILE A 45 -5.06 -12.63 6.96
CA ILE A 45 -4.76 -13.63 8.00
C ILE A 45 -5.26 -15.04 7.65
N GLU A 46 -6.14 -15.15 6.65
CA GLU A 46 -6.67 -16.41 6.11
C GLU A 46 -5.84 -16.93 4.92
N SER A 47 -4.89 -16.15 4.41
CA SER A 47 -4.08 -16.53 3.26
C SER A 47 -3.18 -17.73 3.55
N GLU A 48 -2.98 -18.62 2.56
CA GLU A 48 -2.21 -19.86 2.74
C GLU A 48 -0.76 -19.63 3.16
N TRP A 49 -0.17 -18.52 2.71
CA TRP A 49 1.21 -18.13 3.02
C TRP A 49 1.32 -17.40 4.38
N TRP A 50 0.20 -17.10 5.04
CA TRP A 50 0.19 -16.41 6.32
C TRP A 50 0.49 -17.37 7.49
N ASP A 51 1.43 -16.98 8.34
CA ASP A 51 1.72 -17.67 9.61
C ASP A 51 1.75 -16.66 10.76
N LYS A 52 0.75 -16.74 11.65
CA LYS A 52 0.64 -15.88 12.85
C LYS A 52 1.85 -15.93 13.77
N LYS A 53 2.66 -17.00 13.72
CA LYS A 53 3.90 -17.09 14.51
C LYS A 53 4.98 -16.19 13.91
N GLN A 54 5.03 -16.06 12.60
CA GLN A 54 6.07 -15.34 11.87
C GLN A 54 5.70 -13.88 11.56
N PHE A 55 4.44 -13.62 11.22
CA PHE A 55 3.96 -12.29 10.85
C PHE A 55 3.44 -11.49 12.04
N GLU A 56 3.63 -10.17 11.97
CA GLU A 56 2.92 -9.21 12.82
C GLU A 56 1.47 -9.05 12.30
N ALA A 57 0.57 -8.52 13.12
CA ALA A 57 -0.79 -8.24 12.63
C ALA A 57 -0.73 -7.22 11.47
N PRO A 58 -1.55 -7.36 10.41
CA PRO A 58 -1.58 -6.39 9.32
C PRO A 58 -1.83 -4.98 9.83
N MET A 59 -0.97 -4.05 9.43
CA MET A 59 -1.04 -2.65 9.85
C MET A 59 -1.76 -1.83 8.78
N PHE A 60 -2.61 -0.90 9.23
CA PHE A 60 -3.18 0.09 8.34
C PHE A 60 -2.66 1.46 8.71
N TYR A 61 -2.12 2.16 7.72
CA TYR A 61 -1.58 3.50 7.87
C TYR A 61 -2.60 4.51 7.36
N SER A 62 -3.47 4.99 8.25
CA SER A 62 -4.59 5.87 7.91
C SER A 62 -4.17 7.14 7.17
N ASN A 63 -3.05 7.73 7.55
CA ASN A 63 -2.56 8.96 6.93
C ASN A 63 -2.07 8.77 5.49
N TYR A 64 -1.83 7.53 5.08
CA TYR A 64 -1.30 7.18 3.77
C TYR A 64 -2.28 6.32 2.95
N SER A 65 -3.38 5.88 3.58
CA SER A 65 -4.32 4.91 3.02
C SER A 65 -3.63 3.67 2.49
N GLU A 66 -2.90 2.98 3.38
CA GLU A 66 -2.07 1.82 3.02
C GLU A 66 -2.26 0.67 3.99
N VAL A 67 -2.28 -0.55 3.46
CA VAL A 67 -2.19 -1.78 4.23
C VAL A 67 -0.78 -2.34 4.07
N GLY A 68 -0.14 -2.66 5.19
CA GLY A 68 1.20 -3.24 5.22
C GLY A 68 1.25 -4.52 6.05
N ILE A 69 2.12 -5.45 5.64
CA ILE A 69 2.47 -6.65 6.39
C ILE A 69 3.97 -6.75 6.56
N CYS A 70 4.39 -7.32 7.70
CA CYS A 70 5.79 -7.48 8.05
C CYS A 70 5.96 -8.77 8.86
N LYS A 71 7.05 -9.50 8.63
CA LYS A 71 7.47 -10.57 9.55
C LYS A 71 8.17 -9.97 10.75
N LYS A 72 7.98 -10.57 11.92
CA LYS A 72 8.70 -10.21 13.15
C LYS A 72 10.22 -10.26 12.97
N SER A 73 10.69 -11.12 12.06
CA SER A 73 12.08 -11.28 11.68
C SER A 73 12.59 -10.25 10.67
N TRP A 74 11.76 -9.39 10.09
CA TRP A 74 12.14 -8.47 9.01
C TRP A 74 12.70 -7.12 9.47
N LYS A 75 13.41 -7.10 10.59
CA LYS A 75 14.10 -5.92 11.10
C LYS A 75 15.48 -5.72 10.46
N ILE A 76 15.73 -4.58 9.85
CA ILE A 76 17.05 -4.19 9.30
C ILE A 76 17.89 -3.45 10.36
N GLY A 77 17.26 -2.84 11.35
CA GLY A 77 17.92 -2.02 12.36
C GLY A 77 17.28 -2.10 13.74
N THR A 78 17.53 -1.05 14.52
CA THR A 78 17.13 -0.96 15.93
C THR A 78 15.96 -0.01 16.15
N ASP A 79 15.67 0.88 15.20
CA ASP A 79 14.46 1.72 15.25
C ASP A 79 13.21 0.88 14.94
N LYS A 80 12.06 1.31 15.48
CA LYS A 80 10.77 0.62 15.26
C LYS A 80 10.36 0.60 13.79
N TRP A 81 10.80 1.58 13.00
CA TRP A 81 10.52 1.65 11.58
C TRP A 81 11.61 1.03 10.70
N ASP A 82 12.67 0.49 11.31
CA ASP A 82 13.76 -0.17 10.58
C ASP A 82 13.39 -1.58 10.14
N HIS A 83 12.37 -1.71 9.28
CA HIS A 83 11.90 -3.01 8.80
C HIS A 83 11.64 -3.02 7.29
N VAL A 84 11.60 -4.22 6.73
CA VAL A 84 11.06 -4.47 5.39
C VAL A 84 9.57 -4.80 5.53
N SER A 85 8.72 -4.24 4.68
CA SER A 85 7.30 -4.59 4.62
C SER A 85 6.84 -4.83 3.19
N LEU A 86 5.82 -5.67 3.04
CA LEU A 86 5.01 -5.72 1.82
C LEU A 86 3.81 -4.80 2.04
N TRP A 87 3.44 -4.00 1.05
CA TRP A 87 2.39 -3.01 1.20
C TRP A 87 1.54 -2.87 -0.06
N VAL A 88 0.30 -2.44 0.14
CA VAL A 88 -0.59 -1.93 -0.90
C VAL A 88 -1.11 -0.58 -0.41
N GLY A 89 -0.89 0.47 -1.20
CA GLY A 89 -1.15 1.84 -0.78
C GLY A 89 -1.86 2.68 -1.81
N LYS A 90 -2.10 3.94 -1.43
CA LYS A 90 -2.89 4.91 -2.21
C LYS A 90 -4.29 4.38 -2.56
N ILE A 91 -4.85 3.56 -1.66
CA ILE A 91 -6.19 2.99 -1.78
C ILE A 91 -7.26 3.87 -1.12
N SER A 92 -7.00 5.18 -0.98
CA SER A 92 -8.04 6.15 -0.64
C SER A 92 -9.02 6.28 -1.81
N LEU A 93 -10.22 6.82 -1.57
CA LEU A 93 -11.15 7.09 -2.67
C LEU A 93 -10.54 8.01 -3.72
N ASP A 94 -9.83 9.06 -3.30
CA ASP A 94 -9.15 9.95 -4.25
C ASP A 94 -8.11 9.22 -5.11
N GLY A 95 -7.33 8.30 -4.52
CA GLY A 95 -6.38 7.48 -5.25
C GLY A 95 -7.08 6.54 -6.23
N LEU A 96 -8.11 5.83 -5.77
CA LEU A 96 -8.91 4.92 -6.60
C LEU A 96 -9.61 5.64 -7.75
N MET A 97 -10.09 6.88 -7.53
CA MET A 97 -10.79 7.68 -8.53
C MET A 97 -9.83 8.47 -9.45
N GLY A 98 -8.52 8.43 -9.19
CA GLY A 98 -7.51 9.15 -9.97
C GLY A 98 -7.55 10.67 -9.78
N THR A 99 -8.07 11.15 -8.65
CA THR A 99 -8.07 12.58 -8.29
C THR A 99 -6.89 12.97 -7.42
N ALA A 100 -6.17 11.98 -6.85
CA ALA A 100 -4.88 12.19 -6.17
C ALA A 100 -3.69 12.20 -7.16
N ASP A 101 -2.58 12.79 -6.73
CA ASP A 101 -1.32 12.81 -7.51
C ASP A 101 -0.68 11.42 -7.67
N GLU A 102 -1.03 10.48 -6.78
CA GLU A 102 -0.46 9.13 -6.74
C GLU A 102 -1.55 8.07 -6.91
N HIS A 103 -1.27 7.10 -7.77
CA HIS A 103 -2.19 6.00 -8.08
C HIS A 103 -2.02 4.81 -7.11
N PRO A 104 -3.07 3.98 -6.94
CA PRO A 104 -3.01 2.75 -6.17
C PRO A 104 -1.86 1.86 -6.64
N ASN A 105 -1.06 1.39 -5.69
CA ASN A 105 0.17 0.68 -5.98
C ASN A 105 0.47 -0.37 -4.90
N ALA A 106 1.39 -1.27 -5.23
CA ALA A 106 1.78 -2.37 -4.38
C ALA A 106 3.28 -2.57 -4.46
N GLY A 107 3.92 -2.92 -3.35
CA GLY A 107 5.37 -3.03 -3.34
C GLY A 107 6.00 -3.54 -2.06
N ILE A 108 7.31 -3.36 -2.00
CA ILE A 108 8.20 -3.70 -0.91
C ILE A 108 8.88 -2.41 -0.46
N TRP A 109 8.67 -2.06 0.80
CA TRP A 109 9.15 -0.81 1.39
C TRP A 109 10.18 -1.08 2.49
N SER A 110 11.09 -0.13 2.71
CA SER A 110 12.03 -0.13 3.84
C SER A 110 12.54 1.27 4.19
N GLU A 111 12.28 1.76 5.41
CA GLU A 111 12.69 3.12 5.85
C GLU A 111 14.20 3.38 5.74
N LYS A 112 15.04 2.35 5.93
CA LYS A 112 16.51 2.53 5.87
C LYS A 112 17.03 2.93 4.49
N ILE A 113 16.29 2.69 3.40
CA ILE A 113 16.66 3.15 2.06
C ILE A 113 16.52 4.68 2.00
N ARG A 114 15.46 5.22 2.64
CA ARG A 114 15.20 6.66 2.74
C ARG A 114 16.31 7.44 3.44
N THR A 115 17.05 6.82 4.37
CA THR A 115 17.99 7.51 5.27
C THR A 115 19.49 7.35 4.95
N LYS A 116 19.88 6.80 3.78
CA LYS A 116 21.27 6.73 3.28
C LYS A 116 22.33 6.15 4.26
N ILE A 117 22.00 5.11 5.04
CA ILE A 117 22.99 4.46 5.93
C ILE A 117 23.52 3.19 5.25
N ASP A 118 24.67 3.16 4.56
CA ASP A 118 25.43 2.03 3.89
C ASP A 118 24.91 0.56 3.82
N LYS A 119 24.07 0.06 4.74
CA LYS A 119 23.45 -1.28 4.74
C LYS A 119 22.34 -1.54 3.68
N PRO A 120 21.58 -0.55 3.15
CA PRO A 120 20.54 -0.76 2.14
C PRO A 120 21.09 -1.23 0.80
N ALA A 121 22.27 -0.78 0.39
CA ALA A 121 22.87 -1.20 -0.89
C ALA A 121 23.09 -2.73 -0.93
N LYS A 122 23.59 -3.29 0.17
CA LYS A 122 23.87 -4.73 0.29
C LYS A 122 22.60 -5.57 0.40
N PHE A 123 21.59 -5.09 1.12
CA PHE A 123 20.27 -5.73 1.13
C PHE A 123 19.64 -5.71 -0.27
N ALA A 124 19.58 -4.54 -0.92
CA ALA A 124 18.99 -4.39 -2.25
C ALA A 124 19.68 -5.27 -3.29
N GLU A 125 21.01 -5.33 -3.29
CA GLU A 125 21.80 -6.22 -4.15
C GLU A 125 21.44 -7.70 -3.91
N THR A 126 21.49 -8.15 -2.64
CA THR A 126 21.20 -9.55 -2.30
C THR A 126 19.75 -9.92 -2.60
N PHE A 127 18.82 -9.01 -2.30
CA PHE A 127 17.41 -9.15 -2.60
C PHE A 127 17.18 -9.25 -4.11
N ASN A 128 17.80 -8.38 -4.91
CA ASN A 128 17.64 -8.40 -6.37
C ASN A 128 18.05 -9.74 -6.98
N LEU A 129 19.14 -10.34 -6.50
CA LEU A 129 19.58 -11.68 -6.92
C LEU A 129 18.61 -12.77 -6.46
N ALA A 130 18.15 -12.73 -5.21
CA ALA A 130 17.21 -13.72 -4.68
C ALA A 130 15.82 -13.63 -5.33
N ALA A 131 15.42 -12.42 -5.74
CA ALA A 131 14.10 -12.10 -6.24
C ALA A 131 13.92 -12.33 -7.74
N GLU A 132 14.97 -12.67 -8.51
CA GLU A 132 14.87 -12.81 -9.98
C GLU A 132 13.73 -13.72 -10.43
N LYS A 133 13.58 -14.89 -9.79
CA LYS A 133 12.50 -15.83 -10.10
C LYS A 133 11.12 -15.24 -9.82
N ALA A 134 10.96 -14.53 -8.71
CA ALA A 134 9.71 -13.87 -8.35
C ALA A 134 9.39 -12.74 -9.34
N LYS A 135 10.37 -11.90 -9.69
CA LYS A 135 10.23 -10.82 -10.69
C LYS A 135 9.82 -11.35 -12.06
N ASN A 136 10.30 -12.53 -12.46
CA ASN A 136 9.91 -13.17 -13.72
C ASN A 136 8.42 -13.56 -13.77
N SER A 137 7.71 -13.62 -12.64
CA SER A 137 6.25 -13.83 -12.60
C SER A 137 5.47 -12.56 -12.91
N PHE A 138 6.10 -11.38 -12.91
CA PHE A 138 5.49 -10.07 -13.16
C PHE A 138 5.65 -9.60 -14.61
N LYS A 139 5.75 -10.54 -15.58
CA LYS A 139 5.91 -10.19 -17.00
C LYS A 139 4.78 -9.26 -17.46
N GLY A 140 5.15 -8.12 -18.03
CA GLY A 140 4.20 -7.12 -18.53
C GLY A 140 3.76 -6.08 -17.48
N ILE A 141 4.22 -6.21 -16.23
CA ILE A 141 4.03 -5.19 -15.19
C ILE A 141 5.28 -4.31 -15.16
N LYS A 142 5.09 -2.99 -15.28
CA LYS A 142 6.19 -2.03 -15.12
C LYS A 142 6.57 -2.00 -13.64
N ILE A 143 7.75 -2.50 -13.33
CA ILE A 143 8.32 -2.48 -11.99
C ILE A 143 9.20 -1.26 -11.87
N GLU A 144 8.99 -0.51 -10.80
CA GLU A 144 9.76 0.67 -10.47
C GLU A 144 10.51 0.45 -9.14
N SER A 145 11.62 1.15 -8.98
CA SER A 145 12.42 1.19 -7.76
C SER A 145 12.97 2.60 -7.61
N ASP A 146 12.82 3.20 -6.45
CA ASP A 146 13.30 4.55 -6.16
C ASP A 146 13.92 4.62 -4.76
N ASN A 147 14.14 5.83 -4.25
CA ASN A 147 14.75 6.04 -2.93
C ASN A 147 13.86 5.59 -1.77
N ASP A 148 12.57 5.39 -2.01
CA ASP A 148 11.58 5.06 -0.99
C ASP A 148 11.16 3.58 -1.08
N PHE A 149 11.27 2.96 -2.26
CA PHE A 149 10.82 1.60 -2.52
C PHE A 149 11.88 0.69 -3.16
N ILE A 150 12.01 -0.52 -2.60
CA ILE A 150 12.88 -1.58 -3.15
C ILE A 150 12.32 -2.07 -4.48
N PHE A 151 11.00 -2.16 -4.54
CA PHE A 151 10.23 -2.72 -5.64
C PHE A 151 8.80 -2.21 -5.47
N TYR A 152 8.21 -1.63 -6.51
CA TYR A 152 6.78 -1.40 -6.56
C TYR A 152 6.23 -1.44 -7.98
N TYR A 153 4.92 -1.56 -8.08
CA TYR A 153 4.17 -1.45 -9.32
C TYR A 153 2.81 -0.82 -9.06
N GLU A 154 2.28 -0.11 -10.05
CA GLU A 154 0.92 0.41 -10.01
C GLU A 154 -0.10 -0.72 -10.22
N LEU A 155 -1.23 -0.65 -9.50
CA LEU A 155 -2.35 -1.54 -9.75
C LEU A 155 -2.98 -1.19 -11.10
N LYS A 156 -3.29 -2.21 -11.91
CA LYS A 156 -3.69 -2.06 -13.31
C LYS A 156 -5.09 -1.45 -13.51
N GLN A 157 -5.91 -1.43 -12.46
CA GLN A 157 -7.30 -1.01 -12.53
C GLN A 157 -7.39 0.50 -12.71
N SER A 158 -8.15 0.91 -13.71
CA SER A 158 -8.57 2.29 -13.95
C SER A 158 -9.60 2.76 -12.91
N PRO A 159 -9.86 4.08 -12.80
CA PRO A 159 -10.90 4.62 -11.92
C PRO A 159 -12.28 3.98 -12.11
N ASP A 160 -12.72 3.80 -13.35
CA ASP A 160 -14.00 3.16 -13.66
C ASP A 160 -14.05 1.70 -13.20
N GLU A 161 -12.95 0.97 -13.33
CA GLU A 161 -12.86 -0.41 -12.83
C GLU A 161 -12.89 -0.46 -11.30
N TRP A 162 -12.25 0.49 -10.61
CA TRP A 162 -12.34 0.59 -9.14
C TRP A 162 -13.75 0.89 -8.66
N ILE A 163 -14.48 1.77 -9.35
CA ILE A 163 -15.91 2.01 -9.07
C ILE A 163 -16.69 0.70 -9.17
N GLU A 164 -16.50 -0.05 -10.25
CA GLU A 164 -17.20 -1.33 -10.43
C GLU A 164 -16.81 -2.37 -9.38
N ILE A 165 -15.56 -2.43 -8.96
CA ILE A 165 -15.07 -3.30 -7.87
C ILE A 165 -15.75 -2.93 -6.54
N LEU A 166 -15.82 -1.64 -6.21
CA LEU A 166 -16.48 -1.15 -5.00
C LEU A 166 -17.98 -1.48 -5.03
N ARG A 167 -18.65 -1.23 -6.16
CA ARG A 167 -20.08 -1.54 -6.36
C ARG A 167 -20.39 -3.02 -6.22
N LYS A 168 -19.49 -3.90 -6.69
CA LYS A 168 -19.63 -5.36 -6.61
C LYS A 168 -19.24 -5.94 -5.25
N GLY A 169 -18.62 -5.14 -4.37
CA GLY A 169 -18.11 -5.62 -3.09
C GLY A 169 -16.91 -6.56 -3.21
N THR A 170 -16.14 -6.49 -4.30
CA THR A 170 -14.97 -7.36 -4.55
C THR A 170 -13.64 -6.66 -4.29
N PHE A 171 -13.67 -5.56 -3.52
CA PHE A 171 -12.48 -4.75 -3.24
C PHE A 171 -11.39 -5.55 -2.53
N ALA A 172 -11.74 -6.25 -1.45
CA ALA A 172 -10.75 -7.00 -0.70
C ALA A 172 -10.08 -8.09 -1.56
N GLU A 173 -10.82 -8.73 -2.47
CA GLU A 173 -10.28 -9.73 -3.41
C GLU A 173 -9.22 -9.12 -4.33
N ASN A 174 -9.49 -7.94 -4.89
CA ASN A 174 -8.55 -7.26 -5.77
C ASN A 174 -7.28 -6.82 -5.03
N ILE A 175 -7.41 -6.38 -3.77
CA ILE A 175 -6.24 -6.07 -2.93
C ILE A 175 -5.48 -7.33 -2.55
N MET A 176 -6.18 -8.44 -2.29
CA MET A 176 -5.56 -9.73 -1.99
C MET A 176 -4.77 -10.29 -3.16
N ASP A 177 -5.20 -10.07 -4.41
CA ASP A 177 -4.41 -10.44 -5.59
C ASP A 177 -3.04 -9.75 -5.60
N ALA A 178 -2.97 -8.48 -5.21
CA ALA A 178 -1.71 -7.77 -5.07
C ALA A 178 -0.84 -8.37 -3.96
N PHE A 179 -1.41 -8.69 -2.79
CA PHE A 179 -0.65 -9.34 -1.71
C PHE A 179 -0.18 -10.76 -2.07
N ASN A 180 -0.99 -11.53 -2.78
CA ASN A 180 -0.62 -12.87 -3.25
C ASN A 180 0.56 -12.80 -4.23
N ASN A 181 0.60 -11.79 -5.09
CA ASN A 181 1.75 -11.52 -5.95
C ASN A 181 2.97 -11.10 -5.12
N LEU A 182 2.80 -10.20 -4.14
CA LEU A 182 3.89 -9.78 -3.24
C LEU A 182 4.41 -10.92 -2.36
N ALA A 183 3.59 -11.91 -2.02
CA ALA A 183 3.97 -13.05 -1.20
C ALA A 183 5.09 -13.89 -1.85
N LEU A 184 5.23 -13.84 -3.18
CA LEU A 184 6.35 -14.45 -3.91
C LEU A 184 7.73 -13.91 -3.47
N PHE A 185 7.76 -12.72 -2.84
CA PHE A 185 8.98 -12.11 -2.32
C PHE A 185 9.29 -12.43 -0.85
N ILE A 186 8.44 -13.19 -0.15
CA ILE A 186 8.67 -13.54 1.26
C ILE A 186 10.01 -14.27 1.43
N GLU A 187 10.26 -15.33 0.65
CA GLU A 187 11.51 -16.08 0.70
C GLU A 187 12.72 -15.24 0.25
N PRO A 188 12.66 -14.50 -0.88
CA PRO A 188 13.73 -13.57 -1.24
C PRO A 188 14.11 -12.56 -0.16
N ILE A 189 13.12 -11.99 0.55
CA ILE A 189 13.38 -11.08 1.67
C ILE A 189 14.06 -11.82 2.84
N ASP A 190 13.52 -12.98 3.23
CA ASP A 190 14.11 -13.80 4.30
C ASP A 190 15.58 -14.15 4.02
N ARG A 191 15.87 -14.57 2.78
CA ARG A 191 17.21 -14.92 2.33
C ARG A 191 18.16 -13.73 2.34
N ALA A 192 17.73 -12.59 1.78
CA ALA A 192 18.54 -11.38 1.74
C ALA A 192 18.87 -10.87 3.14
N LEU A 193 17.90 -10.86 4.06
CA LEU A 193 18.13 -10.46 5.45
C LEU A 193 19.06 -11.41 6.19
N SER A 194 18.92 -12.72 5.97
CA SER A 194 19.82 -13.73 6.58
C SER A 194 21.26 -13.51 6.16
N GLU A 195 21.50 -13.25 4.87
CA GLU A 195 22.85 -13.04 4.35
C GLU A 195 23.48 -11.73 4.83
N VAL A 196 22.71 -10.65 4.88
CA VAL A 196 23.18 -9.37 5.43
C VAL A 196 23.57 -9.53 6.90
N ARG A 197 22.82 -10.31 7.68
CA ARG A 197 23.10 -10.58 9.11
C ARG A 197 24.28 -11.51 9.35
N ARG A 198 24.52 -12.50 8.50
CA ARG A 198 25.69 -13.40 8.61
C ARG A 198 27.02 -12.68 8.36
N LYS A 199 26.99 -11.58 7.60
CA LYS A 199 28.16 -10.79 7.20
C LYS A 199 28.38 -9.55 8.09
N ALA A 200 27.60 -9.36 9.15
CA ALA A 200 27.67 -8.24 10.09
C ALA A 200 28.19 -8.72 11.45
#